data_AF-A0A1B7NMR5-F1
#
_entry.id   AF-A0A1B7NMR5-F1
#
_cell.length_a   1.000
_cell.length_b   1.000
_cell.length_c   1.000
_cell.angle_alpha   90.00
_cell.angle_beta   90.00
_cell.angle_gamma   90.00
#
_symmetry.space_group_name_H-M   'P 1'
#
loop_
_entity.id
_entity.type
_entity.pdbx_description
1 polymer ?
#
loop_
_entity_poly.entity_id
_entity_poly.type
_entity_poly.pdbx_seq_one_letter_code
_entity_poly.pdbx_strand_id
1 'polypeptide(L)'
;MSSQQPLEPQIFPSTGFELIDPSILLEEESIPNYKPQRFYPVRIGQIFNQQYQVVSKLGYGASSTVWLCHDLVGHDYVTLKIYTNSLRTQRELSIYKHLEKVQSNHAGRQCLRFLLDSFEVIGPDGVHICLIHQPLGMSLYELKMRARGKVFSKDVLRPAIRQLLAAVDYLHKEAHIIHTGRSLGSDETTSPNCS
;
A
#
# COMPACT_ATOMS: atom_id res chain seq x y z
N MET A 1 -29.83 -11.25 -9.95
CA MET A 1 -28.71 -10.97 -9.04
C MET A 1 -29.22 -9.96 -8.02
N SER A 2 -29.31 -10.33 -6.75
CA SER A 2 -29.83 -9.42 -5.72
C SER A 2 -28.77 -8.35 -5.46
N SER A 3 -29.06 -7.10 -5.79
CA SER A 3 -28.21 -5.96 -5.42
C SER A 3 -28.33 -5.76 -3.91
N GLN A 4 -27.33 -6.18 -3.16
CA GLN A 4 -27.24 -5.85 -1.74
C GLN A 4 -27.12 -4.33 -1.59
N GLN A 5 -27.85 -3.76 -0.62
CA GLN A 5 -27.77 -2.33 -0.34
C GLN A 5 -26.44 -1.99 0.32
N PRO A 6 -25.81 -0.85 -0.02
CA PRO A 6 -24.61 -0.40 0.67
C PRO A 6 -24.83 -0.26 2.17
N LEU A 7 -23.81 -0.60 2.96
CA LEU A 7 -23.82 -0.43 4.41
C LEU A 7 -23.86 1.04 4.79
N GLU A 8 -24.52 1.32 5.91
CA GLU A 8 -24.46 2.64 6.51
C GLU A 8 -23.05 2.91 7.07
N PRO A 9 -22.49 4.11 6.83
CA PRO A 9 -21.20 4.49 7.41
C PRO A 9 -21.21 4.44 8.93
N GLN A 10 -20.15 3.89 9.52
CA GLN A 10 -19.96 3.90 10.97
C GLN A 10 -19.74 5.32 11.48
N ILE A 11 -20.27 5.63 12.66
CA ILE A 11 -20.06 6.91 13.34
C ILE A 11 -18.90 6.72 14.33
N PHE A 12 -17.82 7.47 14.13
CA PHE A 12 -16.67 7.45 15.03
C PHE A 12 -16.78 8.57 16.06
N PRO A 13 -16.39 8.34 17.34
CA PRO A 13 -16.33 9.41 18.32
C PRO A 13 -15.36 10.50 17.87
N SER A 14 -15.77 11.76 18.00
CA SER A 14 -14.93 12.93 17.69
C SER A 14 -14.33 13.60 18.93
N THR A 15 -14.67 13.10 20.13
CA THR A 15 -14.26 13.63 21.43
C THR A 15 -13.91 12.49 22.38
N GLY A 16 -13.24 12.79 23.50
CA GLY A 16 -12.85 11.79 24.50
C GLY A 16 -11.46 11.18 24.30
N PHE A 17 -10.63 11.78 23.44
CA PHE A 17 -9.23 11.40 23.24
C PHE A 17 -8.30 12.53 23.70
N GLU A 18 -7.12 12.16 24.21
CA GLU A 18 -6.07 13.12 24.54
C GLU A 18 -5.49 13.70 23.26
N LEU A 19 -5.41 15.04 23.20
CA LEU A 19 -4.73 15.72 22.11
C LEU A 19 -3.22 15.59 22.32
N ILE A 20 -2.54 15.02 21.32
CA ILE A 20 -1.09 14.95 21.31
C ILE A 20 -0.53 16.35 21.06
N ASP A 21 0.54 16.71 21.76
CA ASP A 21 1.25 17.97 21.55
C ASP A 21 1.72 18.05 20.08
N PRO A 22 1.35 19.11 19.33
CA PRO A 22 1.74 19.28 17.92
C PRO A 22 3.26 19.31 17.67
N SER A 23 4.08 19.51 18.70
CA SER A 23 5.54 19.45 18.61
C SER A 23 6.09 18.02 18.52
N ILE A 24 5.30 17.02 18.88
CA ILE A 24 5.69 15.62 18.80
C ILE A 24 5.49 15.15 17.35
N LEU A 25 6.59 14.86 16.66
CA LEU A 25 6.55 14.27 15.33
C LEU A 25 5.99 12.85 15.42
N LEU A 26 4.88 12.61 14.71
CA LEU A 26 4.24 11.31 14.67
C LEU A 26 4.53 10.61 13.34
N GLU A 27 4.91 9.34 13.43
CA GLU A 27 4.89 8.42 12.28
C GLU A 27 5.68 8.94 11.06
N GLU A 28 5.02 9.30 9.95
CA GLU A 28 5.67 9.82 8.75
C GLU A 28 6.36 11.16 8.95
N GLU A 29 5.94 11.94 9.95
CA GLU A 29 6.55 13.23 10.28
C GLU A 29 7.99 13.05 10.79
N SER A 30 8.34 11.86 11.28
CA SER A 30 9.71 11.52 11.69
C SER A 30 10.61 11.16 10.50
N ILE A 31 10.09 11.08 9.27
CA ILE A 31 10.88 10.70 8.09
C ILE A 31 11.70 11.89 7.60
N PRO A 32 13.01 11.71 7.28
CA PRO A 32 13.82 12.76 6.72
C PRO A 32 13.18 13.36 5.45
N ASN A 33 13.15 14.69 5.37
CA ASN A 33 12.53 15.44 4.27
C ASN A 33 11.01 15.27 4.15
N TYR A 34 10.32 14.89 5.23
CA TYR A 34 8.87 14.97 5.29
C TYR A 34 8.39 16.39 4.94
N LYS A 35 7.38 16.47 4.10
CA LYS A 35 6.70 17.72 3.76
C LYS A 35 5.20 17.44 3.81
N PRO A 36 4.44 18.03 4.75
CA PRO A 36 3.02 17.72 4.90
C PRO A 36 2.22 18.01 3.63
N GLN A 37 2.63 19.03 2.86
CA GLN A 37 2.02 19.39 1.57
C GLN A 37 2.14 18.29 0.50
N ARG A 38 2.98 17.28 0.74
CA ARG A 38 3.07 16.13 -0.15
C ARG A 38 2.07 15.04 0.17
N PHE A 39 1.57 15.00 1.41
CA PHE A 39 0.71 13.94 1.91
C PHE A 39 -0.75 14.39 1.92
N TYR A 40 -1.66 13.45 1.69
CA TYR A 40 -3.08 13.73 1.83
C TYR A 40 -3.47 13.61 3.32
N PRO A 41 -4.18 14.60 3.90
CA PRO A 41 -4.57 14.59 5.31
C PRO A 41 -5.83 13.73 5.55
N VAL A 42 -5.65 12.41 5.53
CA VAL A 42 -6.75 11.43 5.73
C VAL A 42 -7.34 11.56 7.13
N ARG A 43 -8.67 11.48 7.26
CA ARG A 43 -9.38 11.47 8.55
C ARG A 43 -10.09 10.13 8.80
N ILE A 44 -10.13 9.68 10.05
CA ILE A 44 -10.97 8.54 10.45
C ILE A 44 -12.45 8.87 10.16
N GLY A 45 -13.18 7.91 9.62
CA GLY A 45 -14.56 8.07 9.18
C GLY A 45 -14.73 8.72 7.80
N GLN A 46 -13.66 9.27 7.20
CA GLN A 46 -13.73 9.82 5.84
C GLN A 46 -14.08 8.72 4.83
N ILE A 47 -14.94 9.04 3.86
CA ILE A 47 -15.34 8.11 2.80
C ILE A 47 -14.67 8.52 1.50
N PHE A 48 -13.93 7.58 0.89
CA PHE A 48 -13.33 7.72 -0.43
C PHE A 48 -14.16 6.99 -1.47
N ASN A 49 -14.26 7.59 -2.67
CA ASN A 49 -14.99 7.04 -3.81
C ASN A 49 -16.43 6.59 -3.48
N GLN A 50 -17.07 7.26 -2.51
CA GLN A 50 -18.43 6.93 -2.02
C GLN A 50 -18.60 5.49 -1.48
N GLN A 51 -17.50 4.78 -1.21
CA GLN A 51 -17.51 3.35 -0.92
C GLN A 51 -16.58 2.96 0.25
N TYR A 52 -15.39 3.57 0.33
CA TYR A 52 -14.36 3.12 1.26
C TYR A 52 -14.28 4.05 2.46
N GLN A 53 -14.87 3.63 3.59
CA GLN A 53 -14.83 4.40 4.83
C GLN A 53 -13.55 4.08 5.62
N VAL A 54 -12.76 5.10 5.98
CA VAL A 54 -11.53 4.94 6.76
C VAL A 54 -11.84 4.54 8.20
N VAL A 55 -11.18 3.48 8.68
CA VAL A 55 -11.34 2.93 10.03
C VAL A 55 -10.12 3.20 10.90
N SER A 56 -8.92 2.92 10.39
CA SER A 56 -7.67 3.12 11.12
C SER A 56 -6.49 3.25 10.17
N LYS A 57 -5.38 3.80 10.65
CA LYS A 57 -4.11 3.77 9.94
C LYS A 57 -3.43 2.42 10.12
N LEU A 58 -2.79 1.92 9.07
CA LEU A 58 -2.06 0.64 9.08
C LEU A 58 -0.55 0.81 8.91
N GLY A 59 -0.13 1.90 8.26
CA GLY A 59 1.29 2.16 8.08
C GLY A 59 1.55 3.39 7.23
N TYR A 60 2.83 3.71 7.10
CA TYR A 60 3.30 4.90 6.41
C TYR A 60 4.71 4.68 5.84
N GLY A 61 5.10 5.53 4.91
CA GLY A 61 6.44 5.57 4.34
C GLY A 61 6.66 6.87 3.58
N ALA A 62 7.86 7.03 3.03
CA ALA A 62 8.29 8.29 2.40
C ALA A 62 7.43 8.73 1.20
N SER A 63 6.66 7.81 0.60
CA SER A 63 5.87 8.06 -0.61
C SER A 63 4.37 7.82 -0.47
N SER A 64 3.89 7.27 0.65
CA SER A 64 2.47 6.93 0.83
C SER A 64 2.11 6.66 2.28
N THR A 65 0.83 6.79 2.62
CA THR A 65 0.22 6.24 3.83
C THR A 65 -0.76 5.11 3.47
N VAL A 66 -0.96 4.17 4.40
CA VAL A 66 -1.82 3.00 4.22
C VAL A 66 -2.84 2.95 5.34
N TRP A 67 -4.10 2.76 4.96
CA TRP A 67 -5.26 2.85 5.85
C TRP A 67 -6.13 1.60 5.69
N LEU A 68 -6.69 1.13 6.81
CA LEU A 68 -7.78 0.17 6.81
C LEU A 68 -9.07 0.90 6.49
N CYS A 69 -9.82 0.37 5.55
CA CYS A 69 -11.13 0.87 5.19
C CYS A 69 -12.18 -0.24 5.26
N HIS A 70 -13.39 0.14 5.57
CA HIS A 70 -14.57 -0.69 5.39
C HIS A 70 -15.16 -0.39 4.01
N ASP A 71 -15.30 -1.43 3.19
CA ASP A 71 -15.97 -1.37 1.90
C ASP A 71 -17.48 -1.48 2.12
N LEU A 72 -18.16 -0.34 2.00
CA LEU A 72 -19.60 -0.23 2.24
C LEU A 72 -20.42 -0.98 1.19
N VAL A 73 -19.88 -1.22 -0.01
CA VAL A 73 -20.60 -1.90 -1.10
C VAL A 73 -20.20 -3.38 -1.16
N GLY A 74 -18.92 -3.68 -0.99
CA GLY A 74 -18.38 -5.05 -0.99
C GLY A 74 -18.62 -5.80 0.32
N HIS A 75 -19.06 -5.10 1.38
CA HIS A 75 -19.30 -5.67 2.71
C HIS A 75 -18.07 -6.37 3.33
N ASP A 76 -16.87 -5.85 3.09
CA ASP A 76 -15.60 -6.41 3.59
C ASP A 76 -14.62 -5.31 4.00
N TYR A 77 -13.47 -5.69 4.54
CA TYR A 77 -12.36 -4.79 4.81
C TYR A 77 -11.38 -4.75 3.65
N VAL A 78 -10.91 -3.54 3.32
CA VAL A 78 -9.89 -3.30 2.31
C VAL A 78 -8.79 -2.39 2.86
N THR A 79 -7.68 -2.30 2.15
CA THR A 79 -6.64 -1.31 2.46
C THR A 79 -6.58 -0.25 1.37
N LEU A 80 -6.62 0.99 1.79
CA LEU A 80 -6.39 2.17 0.96
C LEU A 80 -4.93 2.61 1.12
N LYS A 81 -4.15 2.49 0.04
CA LYS A 81 -2.82 3.12 -0.05
C LYS A 81 -2.97 4.43 -0.81
N ILE A 82 -2.70 5.55 -0.13
CA ILE A 82 -2.72 6.88 -0.73
C ILE A 82 -1.29 7.40 -0.89
N TYR A 83 -0.92 7.73 -2.12
CA TYR A 83 0.41 8.24 -2.38
C TYR A 83 0.54 9.73 -2.13
N THR A 84 1.77 10.16 -1.90
CA THR A 84 2.13 11.57 -2.02
C THR A 84 1.84 12.11 -3.42
N ASN A 85 1.55 13.40 -3.55
CA ASN A 85 1.32 14.09 -4.83
C ASN A 85 2.59 14.27 -5.71
N SER A 86 3.55 13.33 -5.63
CA SER A 86 4.80 13.36 -6.39
C SER A 86 4.77 12.46 -7.63
N LEU A 87 5.57 12.79 -8.65
CA LEU A 87 5.57 12.12 -9.96
C LEU A 87 5.96 10.63 -9.94
N ARG A 88 6.49 10.10 -8.83
CA ARG A 88 7.03 8.72 -8.76
C ARG A 88 5.95 7.63 -8.64
N THR A 89 4.69 8.01 -8.50
CA THR A 89 3.57 7.14 -8.10
C THR A 89 2.99 6.31 -9.23
N GLN A 90 3.18 6.71 -10.49
CA GLN A 90 2.59 6.01 -11.64
C GLN A 90 3.21 4.64 -11.94
N ARG A 91 4.41 4.35 -11.42
CA ARG A 91 5.12 3.09 -11.71
C ARG A 91 4.42 1.86 -11.11
N GLU A 92 3.87 1.97 -9.90
CA GLU A 92 3.22 0.81 -9.26
C GLU A 92 1.87 0.49 -9.94
N LEU A 93 1.10 1.52 -10.29
CA LEU A 93 -0.17 1.35 -10.99
C LEU A 93 0.03 0.74 -12.40
N SER A 94 1.08 1.15 -13.13
CA SER A 94 1.37 0.57 -14.45
C SER A 94 1.77 -0.91 -14.35
N ILE A 95 2.46 -1.32 -13.29
CA ILE A 95 2.77 -2.73 -13.00
C ILE A 95 1.47 -3.53 -12.80
N TYR A 96 0.53 -3.05 -12.00
CA TYR A 96 -0.76 -3.74 -11.81
C TYR A 96 -1.54 -3.88 -13.12
N LYS A 97 -1.64 -2.80 -13.90
CA LYS A 97 -2.29 -2.82 -15.22
C LYS A 97 -1.63 -3.78 -16.20
N HIS A 98 -0.32 -4.00 -16.08
CA HIS A 98 0.38 -5.02 -16.87
C HIS A 98 0.04 -6.43 -16.40
N LEU A 99 0.09 -6.69 -15.10
CA LEU A 99 -0.21 -8.00 -14.52
C LEU A 99 -1.65 -8.47 -14.80
N GLU A 100 -2.61 -7.56 -14.89
CA GLU A 100 -3.99 -7.88 -15.30
C GLU A 100 -4.10 -8.39 -16.74
N LYS A 101 -3.22 -7.92 -17.64
CA LYS A 101 -3.22 -8.31 -19.06
C LYS A 101 -2.51 -9.63 -19.31
N VAL A 102 -1.63 -10.06 -18.40
CA VAL A 102 -0.89 -11.32 -18.51
C VAL A 102 -1.83 -12.49 -18.19
N GLN A 103 -2.31 -13.16 -19.22
CA GLN A 103 -3.05 -14.40 -19.08
C GLN A 103 -2.09 -15.55 -18.81
N SER A 104 -2.15 -16.12 -17.60
CA SER A 104 -1.28 -17.22 -17.21
C SER A 104 -1.95 -18.08 -16.14
N ASN A 105 -1.80 -19.40 -16.27
CA ASN A 105 -2.23 -20.39 -15.28
C ASN A 105 -1.11 -20.72 -14.27
N HIS A 106 -0.01 -19.95 -14.28
CA HIS A 106 1.12 -20.18 -13.42
C HIS A 106 0.72 -20.04 -11.93
N ALA A 107 1.00 -21.08 -11.13
CA ALA A 107 0.63 -21.15 -9.72
C ALA A 107 1.28 -20.07 -8.83
N GLY A 108 2.30 -19.36 -9.34
CA GLY A 108 2.87 -18.18 -8.70
C GLY A 108 1.97 -16.94 -8.72
N ARG A 109 1.00 -16.88 -9.65
CA ARG A 109 0.09 -15.74 -9.80
C ARG A 109 -0.77 -15.54 -8.55
N GLN A 110 -1.30 -16.62 -7.98
CA GLN A 110 -2.07 -16.60 -6.71
C GLN A 110 -1.24 -16.21 -5.47
N CYS A 111 0.10 -16.15 -5.60
CA CYS A 111 0.98 -15.67 -4.53
C CYS A 111 1.23 -14.16 -4.61
N LEU A 112 0.69 -13.48 -5.63
CA LEU A 112 0.71 -12.03 -5.72
C LEU A 112 -0.55 -11.40 -5.13
N ARG A 113 -0.38 -10.19 -4.60
CA ARG A 113 -1.48 -9.30 -4.29
C ARG A 113 -1.91 -8.58 -5.57
N PHE A 114 -3.21 -8.54 -5.84
CA PHE A 114 -3.77 -7.78 -6.95
C PHE A 114 -4.43 -6.49 -6.47
N LEU A 115 -4.52 -5.53 -7.38
CA LEU A 115 -5.27 -4.29 -7.23
C LEU A 115 -6.76 -4.61 -7.33
N LEU A 116 -7.56 -4.13 -6.38
CA LEU A 116 -9.02 -4.28 -6.42
C LEU A 116 -9.66 -3.09 -7.14
N ASP A 117 -9.15 -1.89 -6.89
CA ASP A 117 -9.64 -0.64 -7.46
C ASP A 117 -8.52 0.42 -7.40
N SER A 118 -8.60 1.44 -8.26
CA SER A 118 -7.73 2.61 -8.21
C SER A 118 -8.46 3.86 -8.67
N PHE A 119 -8.22 4.96 -7.96
CA PHE A 119 -8.82 6.25 -8.28
C PHE A 119 -7.87 7.38 -7.86
N GLU A 120 -8.21 8.59 -8.25
CA GLU A 120 -7.52 9.81 -7.83
C GLU A 120 -8.39 10.59 -6.85
N VAL A 121 -7.76 11.22 -5.87
CA VAL A 121 -8.41 12.16 -4.95
C VAL A 121 -7.70 13.51 -4.99
N ILE A 122 -8.49 14.58 -4.97
CA ILE A 122 -7.98 15.95 -4.92
C ILE A 122 -7.79 16.31 -3.45
N GLY A 123 -6.53 16.52 -3.06
CA GLY A 123 -6.14 17.06 -1.76
C GLY A 123 -5.88 18.56 -1.82
N PRO A 124 -5.57 19.19 -0.66
CA PRO A 124 -5.31 20.63 -0.58
C PRO A 124 -4.16 21.10 -1.47
N ASP A 125 -3.14 20.24 -1.62
CA ASP A 125 -1.89 20.56 -2.30
C ASP A 125 -1.71 19.81 -3.63
N GLY A 126 -2.76 19.17 -4.15
CA GLY A 126 -2.72 18.51 -5.46
C GLY A 126 -3.46 17.18 -5.52
N VAL A 127 -3.19 16.42 -6.59
CA VAL A 127 -3.85 15.15 -6.86
C VAL A 127 -3.05 13.99 -6.28
N HIS A 128 -3.75 13.04 -5.65
CA HIS A 128 -3.17 11.86 -5.03
C HIS A 128 -3.75 10.59 -5.66
N ILE A 129 -2.88 9.65 -6.01
CA ILE A 129 -3.29 8.33 -6.49
C ILE A 129 -3.62 7.45 -5.29
N CYS A 130 -4.76 6.77 -5.36
CA CYS A 130 -5.27 5.86 -4.37
C CYS A 130 -5.36 4.45 -4.97
N LEU A 131 -4.83 3.46 -4.25
CA LEU A 131 -4.90 2.05 -4.63
C LEU A 131 -5.59 1.23 -3.55
N ILE A 132 -6.62 0.49 -3.93
CA ILE A 132 -7.36 -0.41 -3.06
C ILE A 132 -6.86 -1.83 -3.24
N HIS A 133 -6.65 -2.51 -2.12
CA HIS A 133 -6.19 -3.89 -2.12
C HIS A 133 -6.82 -4.69 -0.97
N GLN A 134 -6.78 -6.02 -1.08
CA GLN A 134 -7.10 -6.91 0.04
C GLN A 134 -6.17 -6.64 1.24
N PRO A 135 -6.66 -6.62 2.49
CA PRO A 135 -5.82 -6.47 3.66
C PRO A 135 -4.80 -7.59 3.75
N LEU A 136 -3.54 -7.19 3.94
CA LEU A 136 -2.46 -8.14 4.22
C LEU A 136 -2.18 -8.15 5.71
N GLY A 137 -1.83 -9.34 6.20
CA GLY A 137 -1.37 -9.52 7.57
C GLY A 137 0.00 -8.91 7.82
N MET A 138 0.56 -9.24 8.99
CA MET A 138 1.88 -8.79 9.42
C MET A 138 2.98 -9.15 8.41
N SER A 139 3.96 -8.27 8.27
CA SER A 139 5.18 -8.57 7.55
C SER A 139 5.94 -9.74 8.22
N LEU A 140 6.78 -10.46 7.46
CA LEU A 140 7.66 -11.48 8.02
C LEU A 140 8.60 -10.90 9.10
N TYR A 141 8.95 -9.62 9.02
CA TYR A 141 9.75 -8.98 10.06
C TYR A 141 8.96 -8.85 11.37
N GLU A 142 7.75 -8.31 11.34
CA GLU A 142 6.91 -8.18 12.53
C GLU A 142 6.56 -9.54 13.13
N LEU A 143 6.23 -10.52 12.28
CA LEU A 143 5.94 -11.87 12.73
C LEU A 143 7.18 -12.51 13.39
N LYS A 144 8.39 -12.28 12.84
CA LYS A 144 9.64 -12.72 13.46
C LYS A 144 9.82 -12.07 14.83
N MET A 145 9.57 -10.76 14.95
CA MET A 145 9.74 -10.03 16.20
C MET A 145 8.78 -10.49 17.30
N ARG A 146 7.62 -11.03 16.93
CA ARG A 146 6.64 -11.64 17.86
C ARG A 146 6.92 -13.11 18.18
N ALA A 147 7.74 -13.79 17.39
CA ALA A 147 8.07 -15.19 17.62
C ALA A 147 8.96 -15.37 18.86
N ARG A 148 8.76 -16.46 19.62
CA ARG A 148 9.63 -16.83 20.75
C ARG A 148 11.08 -16.97 20.26
N GLY A 149 12.00 -16.24 20.88
CA GLY A 149 13.41 -16.23 20.48
C GLY A 149 13.72 -15.46 19.18
N LYS A 150 12.75 -14.72 18.62
CA LYS A 150 12.91 -13.91 17.40
C LYS A 150 13.38 -14.71 16.18
N VAL A 151 13.00 -15.98 16.09
CA VAL A 151 13.36 -16.90 15.02
C VAL A 151 12.11 -17.63 14.51
N PHE A 152 12.10 -17.96 13.22
CA PHE A 152 11.05 -18.78 12.65
C PHE A 152 11.37 -20.26 12.77
N SER A 153 10.35 -21.09 13.03
CA SER A 153 10.46 -22.52 12.81
C SER A 153 10.58 -22.80 11.30
N LYS A 154 11.19 -23.94 10.96
CA LYS A 154 11.29 -24.39 9.57
C LYS A 154 9.92 -24.56 8.92
N ASP A 155 8.90 -24.90 9.72
CA ASP A 155 7.54 -25.15 9.25
C ASP A 155 6.82 -23.88 8.81
N VAL A 156 7.16 -22.72 9.37
CA VAL A 156 6.64 -21.42 8.93
C VAL A 156 7.47 -20.87 7.76
N LEU A 157 8.80 -21.01 7.83
CA LEU A 157 9.69 -20.40 6.85
C LEU A 157 9.62 -21.07 5.47
N ARG A 158 9.54 -22.40 5.40
CA ARG A 158 9.54 -23.13 4.12
C ARG A 158 8.33 -22.78 3.23
N PRO A 159 7.08 -22.79 3.72
CA PRO A 159 5.93 -22.37 2.90
C PRO A 159 6.03 -20.93 2.42
N ALA A 160 6.48 -20.00 3.28
CA ALA A 160 6.65 -18.59 2.93
C ALA A 160 7.68 -18.39 1.82
N ILE A 161 8.85 -19.04 1.93
CA ILE A 161 9.87 -18.99 0.86
C ILE A 161 9.34 -19.60 -0.43
N ARG A 162 8.61 -20.73 -0.36
CA ARG A 162 8.04 -21.37 -1.55
C ARG A 162 7.04 -20.44 -2.27
N GLN A 163 6.17 -19.77 -1.52
CA GLN A 163 5.22 -18.80 -2.07
C GLN A 163 5.96 -17.60 -2.70
N LEU A 164 6.98 -17.08 -2.02
CA LEU A 164 7.79 -15.98 -2.54
C LEU A 164 8.51 -16.37 -3.84
N LEU A 165 9.15 -17.53 -3.88
CA LEU A 165 9.84 -18.02 -5.08
C LEU A 165 8.87 -18.28 -6.22
N ALA A 166 7.69 -18.84 -5.95
CA ALA A 166 6.66 -19.04 -6.96
C ALA A 166 6.16 -17.70 -7.54
N ALA A 167 5.93 -16.71 -6.69
CA ALA A 167 5.58 -15.36 -7.11
C ALA A 167 6.66 -14.72 -8.00
N VAL A 168 7.92 -14.82 -7.60
CA VAL A 168 9.06 -14.30 -8.37
C VAL A 168 9.22 -15.03 -9.70
N ASP A 169 9.05 -16.36 -9.72
CA ASP A 169 9.13 -17.15 -10.96
C ASP A 169 8.06 -16.73 -11.97
N TYR A 170 6.83 -16.50 -11.50
CA TYR A 170 5.75 -15.94 -12.31
C TYR A 170 6.11 -14.56 -12.86
N LEU A 171 6.57 -13.65 -11.99
CA LEU A 171 6.93 -12.28 -12.40
C LEU A 171 8.00 -12.29 -13.49
N HIS A 172 9.02 -13.13 -13.37
CA HIS A 172 10.12 -13.18 -14.32
C HIS A 172 9.75 -13.88 -15.64
N LYS A 173 9.14 -15.06 -15.57
CA LYS A 173 8.90 -15.90 -16.77
C LYS A 173 7.71 -15.46 -17.60
N GLU A 174 6.62 -15.08 -16.93
CA GLU A 174 5.33 -14.86 -17.58
C GLU A 174 5.03 -13.37 -17.72
N ALA A 175 5.30 -12.60 -16.65
CA ALA A 175 5.02 -11.16 -16.67
C ALA A 175 6.21 -10.30 -17.15
N HIS A 176 7.41 -10.88 -17.29
CA HIS A 176 8.65 -10.17 -17.65
C HIS A 176 8.93 -8.93 -16.79
N ILE A 177 8.56 -8.97 -15.51
CA ILE A 177 8.80 -7.91 -14.52
C ILE A 177 9.92 -8.34 -13.59
N ILE A 178 10.95 -7.51 -13.46
CA ILE A 178 11.97 -7.68 -12.43
C ILE A 178 11.55 -6.88 -11.20
N HIS A 179 11.29 -7.57 -10.09
CA HIS A 179 11.04 -6.92 -8.80
C HIS A 179 12.36 -6.39 -8.23
N THR A 180 12.79 -5.20 -8.66
CA THR A 180 13.94 -4.51 -8.06
C THR A 180 13.47 -3.63 -6.90
N GLY A 181 13.70 -4.10 -5.67
CA GLY A 181 13.50 -3.31 -4.45
C GLY A 181 14.53 -2.18 -4.26
N ARG A 182 14.91 -1.47 -5.33
CA ARG A 182 15.89 -0.38 -5.27
C ARG A 182 15.25 0.98 -5.53
N SER A 183 15.33 1.82 -4.49
CA SER A 183 15.43 3.28 -4.64
C SER A 183 16.53 3.58 -5.66
N LEU A 184 16.13 3.99 -6.87
CA LEU A 184 17.05 4.63 -7.80
C LEU A 184 17.23 6.07 -7.34
N GLY A 185 18.16 6.25 -6.42
CA GLY A 185 19.09 7.36 -6.50
C GLY A 185 20.10 6.99 -7.59
N SER A 186 20.02 7.67 -8.70
CA SER A 186 21.10 7.74 -9.68
C SER A 186 21.16 9.20 -10.11
N ASP A 187 21.89 9.99 -9.33
CA ASP A 187 22.72 11.03 -9.92
C ASP A 187 23.71 10.30 -10.83
N GLU A 188 23.43 10.29 -12.13
CA GLU A 188 24.49 10.29 -13.13
C GLU A 188 24.44 11.67 -13.77
N THR A 189 25.29 12.53 -13.20
CA THR A 189 25.73 13.77 -13.79
C THR A 189 26.22 13.52 -15.21
N THR A 190 25.53 14.15 -16.16
CA THR A 190 26.05 14.52 -17.46
C THR A 190 27.45 15.12 -17.33
N SER A 191 28.42 14.58 -18.05
CA SER A 191 29.45 15.38 -18.71
C SER A 191 30.04 14.62 -19.91
N PRO A 192 30.24 15.29 -21.06
CA PRO A 192 30.72 14.69 -22.29
C PRO A 192 32.26 14.70 -22.37
N ASN A 193 32.78 13.74 -23.13
CA ASN A 193 34.03 13.72 -23.91
C ASN A 193 35.18 14.70 -23.60
N CYS A 194 36.36 14.12 -23.31
CA CYS A 194 37.72 14.43 -23.81
C CYS A 194 38.53 13.15 -23.49
N SER A 195 39.29 12.48 -24.37
CA SER A 195 39.93 12.81 -25.64
C SER A 195 40.06 11.53 -26.49
#